data_AF-A0A2T4XCL4-F1
#
_entry.id   AF-A0A2T4XCL4-F1
#
_cell.length_a   1.000
_cell.length_b   1.000
_cell.length_c   1.000
_cell.angle_alpha   90.00
_cell.angle_beta   90.00
_cell.angle_gamma   90.00
#
_symmetry.space_group_name_H-M   'P 1'
#
loop_
_entity.id
_entity.type
_entity.pdbx_description
1 polymer ?
#
loop_
_entity_poly.entity_id
_entity_poly.type
_entity_poly.pdbx_seq_one_letter_code
_entity_poly.pdbx_strand_id
1 'polypeptide(L)'
;MIRFLLLCFSWLALASPTTAQTPYFPPLLGNTWQATDPADLGWCAPALDDLQTFLGERHTKAFLILKDGKRVVEWYFDDFVQDSLWYWASAGKSLMATMVGIAQEEGLLAIEDATQDYLGAGWTSTTPEQEQAITIRHQLTMTTGLSDLTGDVDCTEPACLTYLAPPGTRWAYHNAPYTLLGDVIAAAAGVSENQFFASRIGNKIGAFGAYVSIGSNRVFISRARDMARFGLLILNQGQWNNTTVLGDMDYFTAMTTPSQDINPAYGYLWWLNGQESYQLPGLQFSFGGPLIASAPADMFAALGKNDQKIYVVPSQGLVVVRMGNDASGGLLALSDFDPLLWDKISQLACATPTQEAADVADAIVLAPNPAGEMFTVQGPQPVQMTTLFDLNGRQVLQSNQPRIAVAQLPAGMYWARITLANGQEVVRKVVVK
;
A
#
# COMPACT_ATOMS: atom_id res chain seq x y z
N MET A 1 -66.10 5.11 -25.09
CA MET A 1 -64.66 4.82 -25.30
C MET A 1 -63.89 5.32 -24.10
N ILE A 2 -63.19 4.39 -23.44
CA ILE A 2 -62.51 4.56 -22.15
C ILE A 2 -61.30 5.48 -22.31
N ARG A 3 -61.17 6.53 -21.48
CA ARG A 3 -59.94 7.32 -21.33
C ARG A 3 -59.36 7.07 -19.94
N PHE A 4 -58.24 6.37 -19.89
CA PHE A 4 -57.38 6.21 -18.71
C PHE A 4 -56.71 7.56 -18.39
N LEU A 5 -56.86 8.06 -17.16
CA LEU A 5 -55.98 9.07 -16.59
C LEU A 5 -54.82 8.34 -15.91
N LEU A 6 -53.59 8.52 -16.42
CA LEU A 6 -52.36 8.17 -15.71
C LEU A 6 -51.95 9.36 -14.84
N LEU A 7 -51.96 9.17 -13.52
CA LEU A 7 -51.35 10.06 -12.54
C LEU A 7 -49.85 9.72 -12.44
N CYS A 8 -48.98 10.58 -12.97
CA CYS A 8 -47.55 10.53 -12.69
C CYS A 8 -47.28 11.13 -11.31
N PHE A 9 -46.91 10.28 -10.34
CA PHE A 9 -46.32 10.73 -9.09
C PHE A 9 -44.82 11.01 -9.33
N SER A 10 -44.44 12.29 -9.39
CA SER A 10 -43.05 12.72 -9.35
C SER A 10 -42.52 12.61 -7.92
N TRP A 11 -41.69 11.60 -7.65
CA TRP A 11 -40.88 11.54 -6.44
C TRP A 11 -39.76 12.59 -6.53
N LEU A 12 -39.88 13.68 -5.77
CA LEU A 12 -38.73 14.54 -5.48
C LEU A 12 -37.84 13.79 -4.48
N ALA A 13 -36.72 13.27 -4.95
CA ALA A 13 -35.64 12.86 -4.08
C ALA A 13 -35.02 14.11 -3.44
N LEU A 14 -35.26 14.30 -2.14
CA LEU A 14 -34.53 15.28 -1.33
C LEU A 14 -33.09 14.76 -1.19
N ALA A 15 -32.18 15.30 -2.00
CA ALA A 15 -30.75 15.13 -1.78
C ALA A 15 -30.37 15.97 -0.55
N SER A 16 -30.08 15.29 0.57
CA SER A 16 -29.44 15.93 1.72
C SER A 16 -28.05 16.43 1.29
N PRO A 17 -27.66 17.67 1.59
CA PRO A 17 -26.32 18.12 1.32
C PRO A 17 -25.36 17.35 2.23
N THR A 18 -24.50 16.53 1.63
CA THR A 18 -23.32 15.98 2.28
C THR A 18 -22.43 17.16 2.67
N THR A 19 -22.45 17.55 3.94
CA THR A 19 -21.44 18.45 4.47
C THR A 19 -20.10 17.73 4.42
N ALA A 20 -19.26 18.06 3.43
CA ALA A 20 -17.87 17.67 3.45
C ALA A 20 -17.25 18.22 4.74
N GLN A 21 -16.95 17.34 5.68
CA GLN A 21 -16.33 17.74 6.95
C GLN A 21 -14.96 18.32 6.61
N THR A 22 -14.69 19.55 7.06
CA THR A 22 -13.39 20.18 6.84
C THR A 22 -12.32 19.31 7.51
N PRO A 23 -11.27 18.90 6.79
CA PRO A 23 -10.20 18.07 7.36
C PRO A 23 -9.54 18.78 8.54
N TYR A 24 -9.24 18.03 9.60
CA TYR A 24 -8.54 18.57 10.76
C TYR A 24 -7.04 18.59 10.49
N PHE A 25 -6.38 19.70 10.82
CA PHE A 25 -4.93 19.80 10.79
C PHE A 25 -4.39 19.92 12.22
N PRO A 26 -3.44 19.07 12.64
CA PRO A 26 -2.76 19.24 13.90
C PRO A 26 -2.16 20.64 14.07
N PRO A 27 -2.14 21.21 15.29
CA PRO A 27 -1.53 22.51 15.51
C PRO A 27 -0.03 22.46 15.20
N LEU A 28 0.50 23.57 14.69
CA LEU A 28 1.93 23.74 14.38
C LEU A 28 2.80 23.65 15.64
N LEU A 29 2.25 24.12 16.77
CA LEU A 29 2.90 24.12 18.08
C LEU A 29 2.08 23.30 19.07
N GLY A 30 2.78 22.59 19.95
CA GLY A 30 2.18 21.74 20.98
C GLY A 30 1.91 20.31 20.52
N ASN A 31 1.47 19.50 21.47
CA ASN A 31 1.35 18.04 21.33
C ASN A 31 -0.09 17.53 21.46
N THR A 32 -1.09 18.41 21.44
CA THR A 32 -2.49 18.02 21.57
C THR A 32 -3.11 17.90 20.18
N TRP A 33 -3.38 16.67 19.75
CA TRP A 33 -4.09 16.38 18.52
C TRP A 33 -5.54 16.01 18.84
N GLN A 34 -6.50 16.50 18.04
CA GLN A 34 -7.86 15.99 18.11
C GLN A 34 -7.87 14.50 17.79
N ALA A 35 -8.72 13.77 18.50
CA ALA A 35 -8.92 12.35 18.32
C ALA A 35 -10.35 12.06 17.84
N THR A 36 -10.49 10.99 17.08
CA THR A 36 -11.77 10.34 16.81
C THR A 36 -11.76 9.04 17.59
N ASP A 37 -12.79 8.78 18.38
CA ASP A 37 -12.91 7.50 19.08
C ASP A 37 -13.06 6.39 18.04
N PRO A 38 -12.29 5.29 18.09
CA PRO A 38 -12.48 4.17 17.18
C PRO A 38 -13.93 3.65 17.15
N ALA A 39 -14.66 3.72 18.27
CA ALA A 39 -16.07 3.33 18.34
C ALA A 39 -16.98 4.20 17.45
N ASP A 40 -16.65 5.49 17.27
CA ASP A 40 -17.39 6.40 16.37
C ASP A 40 -17.21 6.01 14.90
N LEU A 41 -16.14 5.28 14.58
CA LEU A 41 -15.89 4.69 13.25
C LEU A 41 -16.51 3.29 13.11
N GLY A 42 -17.21 2.82 14.15
CA GLY A 42 -17.71 1.45 14.24
C GLY A 42 -16.59 0.42 14.37
N TRP A 43 -15.40 0.80 14.85
CA TRP A 43 -14.29 -0.12 15.04
C TRP A 43 -14.39 -0.83 16.39
N CYS A 44 -14.14 -2.14 16.37
CA CYS A 44 -14.32 -3.01 17.51
C CYS A 44 -13.03 -3.14 18.33
N ALA A 45 -13.14 -2.98 19.66
CA ALA A 45 -12.00 -3.09 20.57
C ALA A 45 -11.19 -4.40 20.39
N PRO A 46 -11.81 -5.60 20.26
CA PRO A 46 -11.03 -6.82 20.06
C PRO A 46 -10.20 -6.85 18.76
N ALA A 47 -10.68 -6.21 17.70
CA ALA A 47 -9.94 -6.12 16.43
C ALA A 47 -8.78 -5.12 16.53
N LEU A 48 -8.96 -4.04 17.30
CA LEU A 48 -7.88 -3.11 17.63
C LEU A 48 -6.81 -3.76 18.51
N ASP A 49 -7.21 -4.57 19.49
CA ASP A 49 -6.30 -5.33 20.33
C ASP A 49 -5.48 -6.32 19.49
N ASP A 50 -6.12 -7.08 18.58
CA ASP A 50 -5.44 -7.99 17.66
C ASP A 50 -4.47 -7.27 16.71
N LEU A 51 -4.85 -6.09 16.20
CA LEU A 51 -3.96 -5.25 15.42
C LEU A 51 -2.76 -4.78 16.26
N GLN A 52 -2.98 -4.33 17.49
CA GLN A 52 -1.92 -3.87 18.38
C GLN A 52 -0.95 -5.00 18.75
N THR A 53 -1.46 -6.20 19.04
CA THR A 53 -0.64 -7.39 19.28
C THR A 53 0.22 -7.73 18.06
N PHE A 54 -0.39 -7.81 16.87
CA PHE A 54 0.35 -8.06 15.63
C PHE A 54 1.47 -7.04 15.40
N LEU A 55 1.21 -5.75 15.63
CA LEU A 55 2.22 -4.71 15.47
C LEU A 55 3.41 -4.90 16.41
N GLY A 56 3.15 -5.29 17.67
CA GLY A 56 4.19 -5.62 18.65
C GLY A 56 5.01 -6.84 18.24
N GLU A 57 4.36 -7.92 17.81
CA GLU A 57 5.02 -9.13 17.29
C GLU A 57 5.88 -8.85 16.05
N ARG A 58 5.48 -7.86 15.25
CA ARG A 58 6.18 -7.39 14.04
C ARG A 58 7.11 -6.21 14.30
N HIS A 59 7.64 -6.11 15.52
CA HIS A 59 8.72 -5.19 15.91
C HIS A 59 8.46 -3.71 15.59
N THR A 60 7.19 -3.30 15.64
CA THR A 60 6.80 -1.90 15.48
C THR A 60 7.29 -1.09 16.67
N LYS A 61 7.71 0.15 16.44
CA LYS A 61 8.12 1.12 17.47
C LYS A 61 7.11 2.24 17.64
N ALA A 62 6.55 2.72 16.54
CA ALA A 62 5.46 3.69 16.55
C ALA A 62 4.46 3.38 15.43
N PHE A 63 3.18 3.47 15.73
CA PHE A 63 2.09 3.25 14.79
C PHE A 63 1.00 4.29 14.99
N LEU A 64 0.56 4.93 13.90
CA LEU A 64 -0.51 5.91 13.93
C LEU A 64 -1.52 5.61 12.82
N ILE A 65 -2.81 5.72 13.13
CA ILE A 65 -3.88 5.83 12.14
C ILE A 65 -4.58 7.16 12.34
N LEU A 66 -4.66 7.95 11.28
CA LEU A 66 -5.39 9.20 11.23
C LEU A 66 -6.58 9.07 10.27
N LYS A 67 -7.74 9.56 10.69
CA LYS A 67 -8.97 9.61 9.90
C LYS A 67 -9.43 11.07 9.82
N ASP A 68 -9.53 11.59 8.60
CA ASP A 68 -9.89 12.99 8.30
C ASP A 68 -9.02 13.99 9.08
N GLY A 69 -7.74 13.65 9.23
CA GLY A 69 -6.75 14.42 9.97
C GLY A 69 -6.68 14.12 11.47
N LYS A 70 -7.72 13.55 12.06
CA LYS A 70 -7.80 13.28 13.51
C LYS A 70 -7.15 11.95 13.84
N ARG A 71 -6.52 11.88 15.01
CA ARG A 71 -5.93 10.64 15.50
C ARG A 71 -7.00 9.64 15.90
N VAL A 72 -6.93 8.43 15.34
CA VAL A 72 -7.76 7.30 15.77
C VAL A 72 -6.98 6.44 16.77
N VAL A 73 -5.78 6.01 16.37
CA VAL A 73 -4.83 5.33 17.26
C VAL A 73 -3.45 5.94 17.14
N GLU A 74 -2.71 5.89 18.23
CA GLU A 74 -1.30 6.27 18.34
C GLU A 74 -0.68 5.38 19.40
N TRP A 75 0.13 4.43 18.95
CA TRP A 75 0.75 3.44 19.81
C TRP A 75 2.26 3.52 19.68
N TYR A 76 2.91 3.40 20.83
CA TYR A 76 4.35 3.30 20.96
C TYR A 76 4.66 2.01 21.70
N PHE A 77 5.71 1.32 21.25
CA PHE A 77 6.10 0.01 21.75
C PHE A 77 7.51 0.08 22.35
N ASP A 78 7.85 -0.91 23.18
CA ASP A 78 9.13 -0.98 23.88
C ASP A 78 9.44 0.31 24.67
N ASP A 79 10.60 0.92 24.42
CA ASP A 79 11.08 2.17 25.00
C ASP A 79 10.75 3.40 24.14
N PHE A 80 10.04 3.22 23.02
CA PHE A 80 9.67 4.33 22.15
C PHE A 80 8.60 5.20 22.81
N VAL A 81 8.75 6.51 22.64
CA VAL A 81 7.81 7.52 23.12
C VAL A 81 7.51 8.51 22.01
N GLN A 82 6.57 9.42 22.27
CA GLN A 82 6.08 10.39 21.30
C GLN A 82 7.18 11.22 20.62
N ASP A 83 8.25 11.54 21.36
CA ASP A 83 9.37 12.36 20.88
C ASP A 83 10.59 11.55 20.41
N SER A 84 10.50 10.21 20.40
CA SER A 84 11.56 9.37 19.85
C SER A 84 11.74 9.60 18.35
N LEU A 85 13.01 9.70 17.93
CA LEU A 85 13.39 9.85 16.53
C LEU A 85 13.66 8.47 15.90
N TRP A 86 13.22 8.29 14.66
CA TRP A 86 13.52 7.11 13.86
C TRP A 86 13.77 7.48 12.40
N TYR A 87 14.49 6.61 11.70
CA TYR A 87 14.79 6.78 10.28
C TYR A 87 13.62 6.30 9.41
N TRP A 88 13.43 6.92 8.25
CA TRP A 88 12.35 6.60 7.30
C TRP A 88 12.80 5.61 6.22
N ALA A 89 14.09 5.31 6.15
CA ALA A 89 14.70 4.59 5.02
C ALA A 89 14.22 5.19 3.68
N SER A 90 13.81 4.33 2.73
CA SER A 90 13.30 4.76 1.43
C SER A 90 11.95 5.49 1.47
N ALA A 91 11.18 5.48 2.58
CA ALA A 91 9.98 6.31 2.65
C ALA A 91 10.31 7.82 2.57
N GLY A 92 11.55 8.21 2.90
CA GLY A 92 12.05 9.57 2.69
C GLY A 92 12.14 9.99 1.21
N LYS A 93 12.08 9.06 0.25
CA LYS A 93 12.06 9.38 -1.19
C LYS A 93 10.83 10.18 -1.60
N SER A 94 9.69 9.81 -1.03
CA SER A 94 8.41 10.46 -1.30
C SER A 94 8.38 11.91 -0.78
N LEU A 95 9.08 12.19 0.32
CA LEU A 95 9.29 13.56 0.81
C LEU A 95 10.18 14.38 -0.14
N MET A 96 11.25 13.78 -0.66
CA MET A 96 12.13 14.42 -1.64
C MET A 96 11.38 14.73 -2.95
N ALA A 97 10.52 13.83 -3.45
CA ALA A 97 9.65 14.12 -4.60
C ALA A 97 8.75 15.33 -4.34
N THR A 98 8.21 15.49 -3.14
CA THR A 98 7.43 16.69 -2.78
C THR A 98 8.30 17.95 -2.79
N MET A 99 9.54 17.86 -2.29
CA MET A 99 10.47 18.99 -2.31
C MET A 99 10.86 19.40 -3.73
N VAL A 100 11.08 18.44 -4.64
CA VAL A 100 11.31 18.72 -6.08
C VAL A 100 10.09 19.38 -6.72
N GLY A 101 8.87 18.94 -6.38
CA GLY A 101 7.64 19.58 -6.87
C GLY A 101 7.49 21.03 -6.41
N ILE A 102 7.84 21.32 -5.15
CA ILE A 102 7.86 22.69 -4.63
C ILE A 102 8.92 23.53 -5.35
N ALA A 103 10.12 22.97 -5.58
CA ALA A 103 11.16 23.67 -6.33
C ALA A 103 10.72 23.98 -7.76
N GLN A 104 9.97 23.08 -8.41
CA GLN A 104 9.35 23.34 -9.71
C GLN A 104 8.29 24.44 -9.64
N GLU A 105 7.36 24.37 -8.70
CA GLU A 105 6.32 25.37 -8.51
C GLU A 105 6.89 26.77 -8.26
N GLU A 106 8.01 26.86 -7.54
CA GLU A 106 8.74 28.11 -7.28
C GLU A 106 9.59 28.57 -8.48
N GLY A 107 9.65 27.80 -9.58
CA GLY A 107 10.43 28.11 -10.77
C GLY A 107 11.95 28.00 -10.56
N LEU A 108 12.40 27.26 -9.54
CA LEU A 108 13.81 27.05 -9.24
C LEU A 108 14.45 25.97 -10.14
N LEU A 109 13.62 25.05 -10.63
CA LEU A 109 13.97 24.02 -11.59
C LEU A 109 12.75 23.65 -12.44
N ALA A 110 12.95 22.96 -13.56
CA ALA A 110 11.91 22.17 -14.21
C ALA A 110 12.32 20.71 -14.21
N ILE A 111 11.38 19.78 -14.00
CA ILE A 111 11.75 18.36 -13.97
C ILE A 111 12.20 17.81 -15.34
N GLU A 112 11.95 18.54 -16.42
CA GLU A 112 12.49 18.23 -17.76
C GLU A 112 13.93 18.69 -17.95
N ASP A 113 14.47 19.50 -17.05
CA ASP A 113 15.85 19.96 -17.15
C ASP A 113 16.80 18.76 -17.05
N ALA A 114 17.93 18.87 -17.74
CA ALA A 114 18.98 17.88 -17.62
C ALA A 114 19.57 17.94 -16.21
N THR A 115 19.78 16.78 -15.60
CA THR A 115 20.33 16.68 -14.24
C THR A 115 21.67 17.40 -14.12
N GLN A 116 22.50 17.30 -15.16
CA GLN A 116 23.80 17.95 -15.25
C GLN A 116 23.73 19.48 -15.19
N ASP A 117 22.59 20.11 -15.46
CA ASP A 117 22.45 21.56 -15.36
C ASP A 117 22.57 22.03 -13.89
N TYR A 118 22.35 21.10 -12.95
CA TYR A 118 22.46 21.32 -11.51
C TYR A 118 23.70 20.67 -10.89
N LEU A 119 24.03 19.44 -11.30
CA LEU A 119 25.17 18.70 -10.74
C LEU A 119 26.51 19.00 -11.43
N GLY A 120 26.46 19.65 -12.59
CA GLY A 120 27.61 19.82 -13.48
C GLY A 120 27.87 18.61 -14.37
N ALA A 121 28.66 18.81 -15.43
CA ALA A 121 29.07 17.73 -16.31
C ALA A 121 30.03 16.75 -15.60
N GLY A 122 29.93 15.47 -15.93
CA GLY A 122 30.72 14.39 -15.35
C GLY A 122 30.18 13.89 -14.00
N TRP A 123 28.89 14.13 -13.71
CA TRP A 123 28.23 13.55 -12.54
C TRP A 123 27.98 12.03 -12.71
N THR A 124 28.13 11.51 -13.93
CA THR A 124 28.13 10.09 -14.29
C THR A 124 29.40 9.69 -15.05
N SER A 125 29.57 8.39 -15.31
CA SER A 125 30.60 7.87 -16.24
C SER A 125 30.04 7.61 -17.65
N THR A 126 28.90 8.20 -18.01
CA THR A 126 28.29 8.05 -19.34
C THR A 126 28.92 9.01 -20.35
N THR A 127 28.59 8.89 -21.65
CA THR A 127 29.04 9.92 -22.61
C THR A 127 28.31 11.24 -22.35
N PRO A 128 28.87 12.40 -22.73
CA PRO A 128 28.19 13.69 -22.54
C PRO A 128 26.77 13.73 -23.12
N GLU A 129 26.54 13.10 -24.26
CA GLU A 129 25.22 13.03 -24.89
C GLU A 129 24.24 12.17 -24.10
N GLN A 130 24.72 11.08 -23.49
CA GLN A 130 23.91 10.21 -22.63
C GLN A 130 23.59 10.90 -21.29
N GLU A 131 24.57 11.58 -20.71
CA GLU A 131 24.41 12.33 -19.46
C GLU A 131 23.39 13.47 -19.61
N GLN A 132 23.51 14.23 -20.70
CA GLN A 132 22.59 15.31 -21.06
C GLN A 132 21.14 14.83 -21.22
N ALA A 133 20.92 13.57 -21.61
CA ALA A 133 19.59 13.00 -21.80
C ALA A 133 18.90 12.59 -20.47
N ILE A 134 19.63 12.54 -19.35
CA ILE A 134 19.07 12.18 -18.05
C ILE A 134 18.49 13.43 -17.37
N THR A 135 17.17 13.56 -17.37
CA THR A 135 16.44 14.62 -16.69
C THR A 135 16.16 14.32 -15.22
N ILE A 136 15.76 15.34 -14.46
CA ILE A 136 15.28 15.20 -13.08
C ILE A 136 14.06 14.27 -13.02
N ARG A 137 13.15 14.34 -14.00
CA ARG A 137 11.98 13.45 -14.12
C ARG A 137 12.44 11.99 -14.13
N HIS A 138 13.48 11.64 -14.88
CA HIS A 138 13.96 10.25 -14.93
C HIS A 138 14.44 9.73 -13.56
N GLN A 139 14.97 10.60 -12.70
CA GLN A 139 15.33 10.22 -11.33
C GLN A 139 14.07 10.01 -10.46
N LEU A 140 13.06 10.87 -10.60
CA LEU A 140 11.78 10.77 -9.89
C LEU A 140 11.00 9.49 -10.26
N THR A 141 11.06 9.08 -11.53
CA THR A 141 10.30 7.94 -12.07
C THR A 141 11.06 6.62 -12.03
N MET A 142 12.30 6.61 -11.51
CA MET A 142 13.18 5.42 -11.51
C MET A 142 13.48 4.89 -12.92
N THR A 143 13.65 5.80 -13.89
CA THR A 143 13.90 5.47 -15.31
C THR A 143 15.14 6.16 -15.88
N THR A 144 16.19 6.35 -15.09
CA THR A 144 17.43 7.03 -15.54
C THR A 144 18.18 6.27 -16.63
N GLY A 145 17.95 4.96 -16.78
CA GLY A 145 18.72 4.13 -17.69
C GLY A 145 20.15 3.83 -17.19
N LEU A 146 20.51 4.33 -16.00
CA LEU A 146 21.78 3.99 -15.34
C LEU A 146 21.73 2.57 -14.78
N SER A 147 22.89 1.92 -14.74
CA SER A 147 23.05 0.55 -14.27
C SER A 147 22.84 0.44 -12.76
N ASP A 148 21.84 -0.32 -12.34
CA ASP A 148 21.61 -0.80 -10.97
C ASP A 148 22.30 -2.16 -10.70
N LEU A 149 23.14 -2.63 -11.64
CA LEU A 149 23.82 -3.93 -11.59
C LEU A 149 25.25 -3.85 -11.06
N THR A 150 25.66 -2.69 -10.54
CA THR A 150 27.04 -2.40 -10.09
C THR A 150 27.40 -3.05 -8.75
N GLY A 151 26.43 -3.66 -8.06
CA GLY A 151 26.62 -4.31 -6.76
C GLY A 151 26.50 -3.38 -5.56
N ASP A 152 26.60 -2.06 -5.76
CA ASP A 152 26.28 -1.02 -4.78
C ASP A 152 25.30 -0.01 -5.40
N VAL A 153 24.02 -0.20 -5.11
CA VAL A 153 22.94 0.65 -5.62
C VAL A 153 22.84 2.01 -4.92
N ASP A 154 23.62 2.22 -3.84
CA ASP A 154 23.66 3.47 -3.09
C ASP A 154 24.82 4.39 -3.53
N CYS A 155 25.82 3.87 -4.27
CA CYS A 155 27.01 4.61 -4.67
C CYS A 155 26.71 5.76 -5.64
N THR A 156 26.87 7.01 -5.18
CA THR A 156 26.63 8.24 -5.95
C THR A 156 27.85 8.75 -6.71
N GLU A 157 29.00 8.08 -6.61
CA GLU A 157 30.21 8.47 -7.35
C GLU A 157 30.01 8.27 -8.86
N PRO A 158 30.55 9.15 -9.72
CA PRO A 158 30.39 9.02 -11.17
C PRO A 158 30.78 7.64 -11.71
N ALA A 159 31.80 7.01 -11.13
CA ALA A 159 32.29 5.67 -11.49
C ALA A 159 31.23 4.55 -11.32
N CYS A 160 30.28 4.73 -10.41
CA CYS A 160 29.17 3.81 -10.16
C CYS A 160 27.98 4.07 -11.12
N LEU A 161 27.86 5.29 -11.63
CA LEU A 161 26.74 5.72 -12.48
C LEU A 161 27.09 5.48 -13.96
N THR A 162 26.95 4.22 -14.36
CA THR A 162 27.27 3.76 -15.72
C THR A 162 26.02 3.59 -16.58
N TYR A 163 26.16 3.72 -17.90
CA TYR A 163 25.06 3.59 -18.85
C TYR A 163 24.61 2.12 -18.98
N LEU A 164 23.29 1.88 -18.98
CA LEU A 164 22.73 0.55 -19.24
C LEU A 164 21.65 0.59 -20.33
N ALA A 165 20.80 1.62 -20.35
CA ALA A 165 19.73 1.80 -21.32
C ALA A 165 19.46 3.29 -21.56
N PRO A 166 18.79 3.66 -22.66
CA PRO A 166 18.30 5.03 -22.82
C PRO A 166 17.39 5.44 -21.64
N PRO A 167 17.47 6.70 -21.18
CA PRO A 167 16.55 7.20 -20.16
C PRO A 167 15.09 7.06 -20.61
N GLY A 168 14.20 6.70 -19.68
CA GLY A 168 12.78 6.49 -19.93
C GLY A 168 12.42 5.11 -20.51
N THR A 169 13.38 4.29 -20.96
CA THR A 169 13.07 2.99 -21.60
C THR A 169 13.22 1.78 -20.68
N ARG A 170 13.65 1.99 -19.43
CA ARG A 170 13.84 0.94 -18.43
C ARG A 170 13.47 1.45 -17.04
N TRP A 171 12.67 0.70 -16.30
CA TRP A 171 12.40 0.97 -14.89
C TRP A 171 13.35 0.16 -14.01
N ALA A 172 14.00 0.82 -13.05
CA ALA A 172 14.89 0.20 -12.09
C ALA A 172 14.98 1.01 -10.80
N TYR A 173 14.68 0.34 -9.69
CA TYR A 173 14.73 0.96 -8.37
C TYR A 173 16.19 1.18 -7.93
N HIS A 174 16.72 2.37 -8.21
CA HIS A 174 18.13 2.71 -8.04
C HIS A 174 18.28 3.87 -7.04
N ASN A 175 18.94 3.63 -5.90
CA ASN A 175 19.03 4.63 -4.83
C ASN A 175 19.97 5.79 -5.15
N ALA A 176 21.07 5.53 -5.86
CA ALA A 176 22.10 6.55 -6.11
C ALA A 176 21.58 7.75 -6.92
N PRO A 177 20.91 7.59 -8.08
CA PRO A 177 20.39 8.75 -8.82
C PRO A 177 19.39 9.54 -8.00
N TYR A 178 18.43 8.87 -7.36
CA TYR A 178 17.49 9.52 -6.45
C TYR A 178 18.19 10.37 -5.37
N THR A 179 19.28 9.86 -4.78
CA THR A 179 19.97 10.53 -3.67
C THR A 179 20.54 11.88 -4.10
N LEU A 180 20.99 11.98 -5.35
CA LEU A 180 21.51 13.21 -5.94
C LEU A 180 20.43 14.29 -6.15
N LEU A 181 19.14 13.98 -6.05
CA LEU A 181 18.09 15.01 -6.03
C LEU A 181 18.26 15.99 -4.86
N GLY A 182 18.88 15.56 -3.75
CA GLY A 182 19.23 16.47 -2.66
C GLY A 182 20.23 17.55 -3.10
N ASP A 183 21.20 17.18 -3.94
CA ASP A 183 22.19 18.11 -4.50
C ASP A 183 21.59 18.98 -5.62
N VAL A 184 20.68 18.41 -6.42
CA VAL A 184 19.88 19.18 -7.39
C VAL A 184 19.11 20.29 -6.68
N ILE A 185 18.39 19.96 -5.61
CA ILE A 185 17.66 20.97 -4.81
C ILE A 185 18.63 21.99 -4.22
N ALA A 186 19.77 21.54 -3.71
CA ALA A 186 20.74 22.45 -3.11
C ALA A 186 21.31 23.45 -4.11
N ALA A 187 21.63 22.99 -5.33
CA ALA A 187 22.09 23.83 -6.42
C ALA A 187 20.99 24.80 -6.91
N ALA A 188 19.77 24.30 -7.11
CA ALA A 188 18.64 25.09 -7.60
C ALA A 188 18.20 26.19 -6.62
N ALA A 189 18.14 25.87 -5.33
CA ALA A 189 17.61 26.77 -4.29
C ALA A 189 18.69 27.60 -3.58
N GLY A 190 19.97 27.25 -3.74
CA GLY A 190 21.09 27.91 -3.04
C GLY A 190 21.13 27.67 -1.52
N VAL A 191 20.40 26.67 -1.03
CA VAL A 191 20.31 26.27 0.39
C VAL A 191 20.33 24.75 0.49
N SER A 192 20.76 24.17 1.61
CA SER A 192 20.76 22.70 1.72
C SER A 192 19.35 22.10 1.65
N GLU A 193 19.23 20.82 1.30
CA GLU A 193 17.97 20.09 1.27
C GLU A 193 17.26 20.13 2.63
N ASN A 194 18.02 20.14 3.73
CA ASN A 194 17.47 20.26 5.08
C ASN A 194 16.91 21.66 5.36
N GLN A 195 17.58 22.71 4.88
CA GLN A 195 17.07 24.09 4.97
C GLN A 195 15.85 24.29 4.07
N PHE A 196 15.85 23.66 2.89
CA PHE A 196 14.72 23.65 1.98
C PHE A 196 13.50 22.97 2.63
N PHE A 197 13.67 21.75 3.15
CA PHE A 197 12.63 21.04 3.89
C PHE A 197 12.09 21.89 5.05
N ALA A 198 12.97 22.41 5.91
CA ALA A 198 12.55 23.18 7.08
C ALA A 198 11.73 24.41 6.69
N SER A 199 12.18 25.17 5.69
CA SER A 199 11.52 26.42 5.30
C SER A 199 10.24 26.21 4.47
N ARG A 200 10.23 25.23 3.56
CA ARG A 200 9.13 25.03 2.62
C ARG A 200 8.07 24.05 3.09
N ILE A 201 8.42 23.09 3.94
CA ILE A 201 7.49 22.05 4.43
C ILE A 201 7.40 22.09 5.95
N GLY A 202 8.50 21.87 6.65
CA GLY A 202 8.54 21.66 8.11
C GLY A 202 7.84 22.77 8.89
N ASN A 203 8.23 24.03 8.65
CA ASN A 203 7.64 25.19 9.31
C ASN A 203 6.15 25.41 8.94
N LYS A 204 5.72 24.99 7.74
CA LYS A 204 4.34 25.16 7.28
C LYS A 204 3.38 24.15 7.90
N ILE A 205 3.87 22.95 8.25
CA ILE A 205 3.04 21.85 8.80
C ILE A 205 3.36 21.52 10.27
N GLY A 206 4.38 22.15 10.86
CA GLY A 206 4.85 21.88 12.21
C GLY A 206 5.60 20.54 12.33
N ALA A 207 6.27 20.13 11.24
CA ALA A 207 7.07 18.91 11.20
C ALA A 207 8.56 19.24 11.37
N PHE A 208 9.26 18.38 12.12
CA PHE A 208 10.70 18.48 12.36
C PHE A 208 11.40 17.22 11.89
N GLY A 209 12.57 17.37 11.28
CA GLY A 209 13.39 16.26 10.81
C GLY A 209 14.52 16.72 9.91
N ALA A 210 15.37 15.79 9.52
CA ALA A 210 16.49 16.06 8.62
C ALA A 210 16.89 14.79 7.85
N TYR A 211 17.36 14.99 6.62
CA TYR A 211 18.18 14.02 5.90
C TYR A 211 19.56 13.95 6.53
N VAL A 212 19.99 12.73 6.82
CA VAL A 212 21.32 12.40 7.34
C VAL A 212 21.99 11.40 6.40
N SER A 213 23.27 11.60 6.13
CA SER A 213 24.06 10.69 5.31
C SER A 213 24.32 9.38 6.06
N ILE A 214 23.95 8.26 5.44
CA ILE A 214 24.25 6.91 5.90
C ILE A 214 24.92 6.18 4.74
N GLY A 215 26.24 6.06 4.79
CA GLY A 215 27.04 5.72 3.61
C GLY A 215 26.87 6.80 2.54
N SER A 216 26.66 6.38 1.29
CA SER A 216 26.41 7.27 0.15
C SER A 216 24.95 7.73 0.04
N ASN A 217 24.03 7.14 0.82
CA ASN A 217 22.60 7.44 0.77
C ASN A 217 22.22 8.54 1.78
N ARG A 218 21.11 9.25 1.53
CA ARG A 218 20.53 10.25 2.44
C ARG A 218 19.19 9.78 2.98
N VAL A 219 19.11 9.59 4.30
CA VAL A 219 17.93 9.05 4.98
C VAL A 219 17.30 10.10 5.88
N PHE A 220 16.00 10.32 5.74
CA PHE A 220 15.27 11.25 6.59
C PHE A 220 15.00 10.65 7.97
N ILE A 221 15.17 11.45 9.02
CA ILE A 221 14.94 11.09 10.41
C ILE A 221 13.97 12.10 11.03
N SER A 222 12.93 11.61 11.72
CA SER A 222 11.97 12.44 12.46
C SER A 222 11.19 11.64 13.50
N ARG A 223 10.23 12.27 14.19
CA ARG A 223 9.28 11.57 15.05
C ARG A 223 8.13 10.99 14.22
N ALA A 224 7.44 10.00 14.77
CA ALA A 224 6.29 9.38 14.12
C ALA A 224 5.18 10.38 13.75
N ARG A 225 4.96 11.39 14.59
CA ARG A 225 4.00 12.47 14.30
C ARG A 225 4.43 13.37 13.15
N ASP A 226 5.72 13.61 12.95
CA ASP A 226 6.20 14.41 11.81
C ASP A 226 6.01 13.64 10.49
N MET A 227 6.21 12.32 10.52
CA MET A 227 5.87 11.42 9.41
C MET A 227 4.37 11.40 9.10
N ALA A 228 3.53 11.38 10.13
CA ALA A 228 2.07 11.46 9.96
C ALA A 228 1.59 12.83 9.46
N ARG A 229 2.24 13.94 9.88
CA ARG A 229 1.99 15.27 9.30
C ARG A 229 2.29 15.31 7.80
N PHE A 230 3.39 14.72 7.37
CA PHE A 230 3.69 14.62 5.94
C PHE A 230 2.63 13.78 5.21
N GLY A 231 2.21 12.63 5.76
CA GLY A 231 1.10 11.85 5.20
C GLY A 231 -0.20 12.66 5.08
N LEU A 232 -0.55 13.47 6.10
CA LEU A 232 -1.72 14.36 6.05
C LEU A 232 -1.60 15.47 5.01
N LEU A 233 -0.41 16.05 4.85
CA LEU A 233 -0.18 17.05 3.81
C LEU A 233 -0.50 16.47 2.43
N ILE A 234 -0.06 15.23 2.19
CA ILE A 234 -0.26 14.54 0.92
C ILE A 234 -1.73 14.09 0.75
N LEU A 235 -2.38 13.59 1.81
CA LEU A 235 -3.82 13.32 1.81
C LEU A 235 -4.63 14.54 1.38
N ASN A 236 -4.19 15.73 1.80
CA ASN A 236 -4.82 17.01 1.48
C ASN A 236 -4.19 17.70 0.26
N GLN A 237 -3.52 16.95 -0.63
CA GLN A 237 -3.05 17.44 -1.92
C GLN A 237 -2.15 18.69 -1.81
N GLY A 238 -1.21 18.67 -0.86
CA GLY A 238 -0.30 19.78 -0.64
C GLY A 238 -0.89 20.96 0.15
N GLN A 239 -2.13 20.85 0.63
CA GLN A 239 -2.77 21.85 1.48
C GLN A 239 -2.59 21.54 2.97
N TRP A 240 -2.27 22.57 3.74
CA TRP A 240 -2.24 22.52 5.20
C TRP A 240 -3.06 23.68 5.77
N ASN A 241 -4.30 23.40 6.19
CA ASN A 241 -5.26 24.42 6.63
C ASN A 241 -5.44 25.51 5.55
N ASN A 242 -5.05 26.76 5.81
CA ASN A 242 -5.12 27.87 4.85
C ASN A 242 -3.79 28.10 4.09
N THR A 243 -2.84 27.16 4.20
CA THR A 243 -1.50 27.29 3.63
C THR A 243 -1.31 26.27 2.50
N THR A 244 -1.09 26.75 1.28
CA THR A 244 -0.59 25.93 0.18
C THR A 244 0.90 25.65 0.37
N VAL A 245 1.25 24.37 0.49
CA VAL A 245 2.64 23.90 0.56
C VAL A 245 3.14 23.51 -0.81
N LEU A 246 2.34 22.74 -1.55
CA LEU A 246 2.53 22.36 -2.95
C LEU A 246 1.19 22.57 -3.67
N GLY A 247 1.11 23.53 -4.60
CA GLY A 247 -0.11 23.88 -5.33
C GLY A 247 -0.11 23.49 -6.81
N ASP A 248 1.03 23.04 -7.36
CA ASP A 248 1.13 22.48 -8.70
C ASP A 248 0.42 21.11 -8.76
N MET A 249 -0.86 21.14 -9.14
CA MET A 249 -1.73 19.97 -9.16
C MET A 249 -1.45 19.01 -10.32
N ASP A 250 -0.85 19.50 -11.41
CA ASP A 250 -0.40 18.66 -12.51
C ASP A 250 0.80 17.83 -12.05
N TYR A 251 1.77 18.45 -11.36
CA TYR A 251 2.87 17.75 -10.70
C TYR A 251 2.36 16.79 -9.63
N PHE A 252 1.46 17.24 -8.74
CA PHE A 252 0.92 16.39 -7.67
C PHE A 252 0.23 15.14 -8.24
N THR A 253 -0.56 15.32 -9.30
CA THR A 253 -1.25 14.20 -9.95
C THR A 253 -0.24 13.23 -10.55
N ALA A 254 0.77 13.70 -11.29
CA ALA A 254 1.82 12.83 -11.83
C ALA A 254 2.68 12.17 -10.73
N MET A 255 2.79 12.80 -9.56
CA MET A 255 3.47 12.25 -8.39
C MET A 255 2.71 11.05 -7.78
N THR A 256 1.37 11.11 -7.74
CA THR A 256 0.51 10.10 -7.07
C THR A 256 -0.32 9.25 -8.02
N THR A 257 -0.02 9.26 -9.33
CA THR A 257 -0.64 8.41 -10.36
C THR A 257 0.46 7.83 -11.26
N PRO A 258 0.18 6.80 -12.08
CA PRO A 258 1.21 6.16 -12.91
C PRO A 258 1.95 7.19 -13.76
N SER A 259 3.26 7.29 -13.58
CA SER A 259 4.07 8.32 -14.25
C SER A 259 4.75 7.83 -15.54
N GLN A 260 4.64 6.54 -15.85
CA GLN A 260 5.26 5.84 -16.99
C GLN A 260 4.65 4.44 -17.17
N ASP A 261 4.79 3.83 -18.36
CA ASP A 261 4.06 2.61 -18.76
C ASP A 261 4.75 1.27 -18.38
N ILE A 262 6.01 1.29 -17.99
CA ILE A 262 6.85 0.11 -17.65
C ILE A 262 6.48 -0.47 -16.28
N ASN A 263 6.25 0.39 -15.28
CA ASN A 263 5.79 0.01 -13.93
C ASN A 263 4.65 0.93 -13.50
N PRO A 264 3.39 0.61 -13.85
CA PRO A 264 2.26 1.49 -13.58
C PRO A 264 2.01 1.66 -12.07
N ALA A 265 2.50 0.75 -11.22
CA ALA A 265 2.46 0.88 -9.76
C ALA A 265 3.47 1.89 -9.17
N TYR A 266 3.98 2.82 -9.97
CA TYR A 266 4.96 3.83 -9.54
C TYR A 266 4.67 5.22 -10.13
N GLY A 267 4.68 6.23 -9.26
CA GLY A 267 4.61 7.65 -9.62
C GLY A 267 5.96 8.35 -9.45
N TYR A 268 5.97 9.61 -9.02
CA TYR A 268 7.22 10.29 -8.62
C TYR A 268 7.64 9.87 -7.22
N LEU A 269 8.44 8.81 -7.13
CA LEU A 269 8.93 8.25 -5.87
C LEU A 269 7.83 7.80 -4.88
N TRP A 270 6.64 7.50 -5.40
CA TRP A 270 5.52 6.92 -4.68
C TRP A 270 5.14 5.57 -5.26
N TRP A 271 4.81 4.63 -4.38
CA TRP A 271 4.25 3.34 -4.76
C TRP A 271 2.73 3.46 -4.86
N LEU A 272 2.15 2.93 -5.93
CA LEU A 272 0.73 3.09 -6.24
C LEU A 272 0.03 1.74 -6.17
N ASN A 273 -1.06 1.66 -5.42
CA ASN A 273 -1.89 0.46 -5.39
C ASN A 273 -2.93 0.46 -6.52
N GLY A 274 -3.67 -0.65 -6.64
CA GLY A 274 -4.83 -0.75 -7.54
C GLY A 274 -4.50 -0.84 -9.03
N GLN A 275 -3.23 -0.89 -9.40
CA GLN A 275 -2.79 -1.00 -10.79
C GLN A 275 -2.88 -2.45 -11.29
N GLU A 276 -2.99 -2.62 -12.61
CA GLU A 276 -3.09 -3.95 -13.23
C GLU A 276 -1.79 -4.76 -13.17
N SER A 277 -0.66 -4.10 -12.96
CA SER A 277 0.63 -4.76 -12.79
C SER A 277 1.62 -3.91 -11.99
N TYR A 278 2.69 -4.55 -11.52
CA TYR A 278 3.80 -3.87 -10.85
C TYR A 278 5.13 -4.56 -11.12
N GLN A 279 6.23 -3.82 -10.98
CA GLN A 279 7.59 -4.37 -10.92
C GLN A 279 8.18 -4.19 -9.51
N LEU A 280 9.03 -5.13 -9.11
CA LEU A 280 9.75 -5.09 -7.83
C LEU A 280 11.21 -4.70 -8.04
N PRO A 281 11.86 -4.10 -7.01
CA PRO A 281 13.28 -3.76 -7.07
C PRO A 281 14.17 -4.95 -7.45
N GLY A 282 15.13 -4.72 -8.35
CA GLY A 282 16.07 -5.74 -8.83
C GLY A 282 15.51 -6.73 -9.85
N LEU A 283 14.21 -6.63 -10.20
CA LEU A 283 13.58 -7.47 -11.22
C LEU A 283 13.25 -6.64 -12.47
N GLN A 284 13.14 -7.32 -13.61
CA GLN A 284 12.83 -6.72 -14.92
C GLN A 284 11.61 -7.34 -15.58
N PHE A 285 10.79 -8.05 -14.81
CA PHE A 285 9.52 -8.60 -15.24
C PHE A 285 8.41 -8.08 -14.33
N SER A 286 7.19 -8.04 -14.86
CA SER A 286 6.03 -7.52 -14.15
C SER A 286 5.20 -8.64 -13.54
N PHE A 287 4.61 -8.36 -12.39
CA PHE A 287 3.59 -9.16 -11.72
C PHE A 287 2.22 -8.59 -12.06
N GLY A 288 1.21 -9.45 -12.25
CA GLY A 288 -0.16 -9.01 -12.48
C GLY A 288 -0.91 -8.74 -11.17
N GLY A 289 -1.83 -7.79 -11.22
CA GLY A 289 -2.67 -7.39 -10.08
C GLY A 289 -2.11 -6.22 -9.27
N PRO A 290 -2.85 -5.79 -8.24
CA PRO A 290 -2.46 -4.66 -7.39
C PRO A 290 -1.23 -4.98 -6.55
N LEU A 291 -0.47 -3.94 -6.19
CA LEU A 291 0.71 -4.04 -5.34
C LEU A 291 0.41 -4.67 -3.97
N ILE A 292 -0.69 -4.27 -3.33
CA ILE A 292 -1.18 -4.80 -2.05
C ILE A 292 -2.68 -5.08 -2.20
N ALA A 293 -3.03 -6.33 -2.50
CA ALA A 293 -4.40 -6.72 -2.85
C ALA A 293 -5.43 -6.53 -1.73
N SER A 294 -5.00 -6.60 -0.46
CA SER A 294 -5.86 -6.37 0.70
C SER A 294 -6.07 -4.88 1.03
N ALA A 295 -5.33 -3.98 0.38
CA ALA A 295 -5.45 -2.54 0.59
C ALA A 295 -6.41 -1.90 -0.44
N PRO A 296 -7.00 -0.73 -0.11
CA PRO A 296 -7.83 0.03 -1.05
C PRO A 296 -7.11 0.36 -2.36
N ALA A 297 -7.84 0.32 -3.47
CA ALA A 297 -7.27 0.50 -4.81
C ALA A 297 -6.67 1.91 -5.02
N ASP A 298 -7.23 2.95 -4.40
CA ASP A 298 -6.72 4.32 -4.48
C ASP A 298 -5.62 4.63 -3.45
N MET A 299 -5.18 3.62 -2.69
CA MET A 299 -4.05 3.78 -1.79
C MET A 299 -2.76 4.05 -2.59
N PHE A 300 -1.97 4.99 -2.12
CA PHE A 300 -0.56 5.12 -2.50
C PHE A 300 0.31 5.25 -1.24
N ALA A 301 1.59 4.91 -1.37
CA ALA A 301 2.45 4.67 -0.21
C ALA A 301 3.91 5.07 -0.42
N ALA A 302 4.51 5.55 0.68
CA ALA A 302 5.95 5.70 0.83
C ALA A 302 6.47 4.45 1.54
N LEU A 303 7.23 3.61 0.83
CA LEU A 303 7.69 2.31 1.33
C LEU A 303 9.20 2.32 1.61
N GLY A 304 9.57 2.11 2.87
CA GLY A 304 10.93 2.06 3.37
C GLY A 304 11.35 0.66 3.83
N LYS A 305 12.65 0.37 3.74
CA LYS A 305 13.28 -0.83 4.34
C LYS A 305 12.92 -0.97 5.82
N ASN A 306 12.82 -2.20 6.31
CA ASN A 306 12.38 -2.53 7.67
C ASN A 306 10.97 -2.03 7.96
N ASP A 307 10.13 -1.91 6.93
CA ASP A 307 8.75 -1.45 7.02
C ASP A 307 8.57 -0.05 7.63
N GLN A 308 9.34 0.93 7.18
CA GLN A 308 8.98 2.33 7.42
C GLN A 308 7.90 2.71 6.40
N LYS A 309 6.68 3.02 6.85
CA LYS A 309 5.53 3.10 5.94
C LYS A 309 4.73 4.36 6.18
N ILE A 310 4.36 5.02 5.09
CA ILE A 310 3.27 6.00 5.03
C ILE A 310 2.30 5.48 4.00
N TYR A 311 1.08 5.17 4.39
CA TYR A 311 0.00 4.87 3.47
C TYR A 311 -1.02 6.00 3.50
N VAL A 312 -1.47 6.41 2.33
CA VAL A 312 -2.48 7.44 2.15
C VAL A 312 -3.62 6.84 1.35
N VAL A 313 -4.86 6.92 1.88
CA VAL A 313 -6.07 6.44 1.20
C VAL A 313 -7.06 7.62 1.07
N PRO A 314 -7.05 8.34 -0.06
CA PRO A 314 -7.90 9.51 -0.26
C PRO A 314 -9.39 9.24 -0.07
N SER A 315 -9.91 8.16 -0.67
CA SER A 315 -11.33 7.77 -0.59
C SER A 315 -11.82 7.52 0.83
N GLN A 316 -10.90 7.22 1.74
CA GLN A 316 -11.19 6.95 3.14
C GLN A 316 -10.69 8.06 4.07
N GLY A 317 -10.10 9.15 3.57
CA GLY A 317 -9.52 10.19 4.42
C GLY A 317 -8.48 9.63 5.41
N LEU A 318 -7.79 8.55 5.04
CA LEU A 318 -6.99 7.74 5.96
C LEU A 318 -5.49 7.97 5.73
N VAL A 319 -4.74 8.15 6.81
CA VAL A 319 -3.28 8.08 6.82
C VAL A 319 -2.83 7.05 7.85
N VAL A 320 -2.03 6.09 7.43
CA VAL A 320 -1.46 5.05 8.31
C VAL A 320 0.06 5.18 8.27
N VAL A 321 0.68 5.32 9.45
CA VAL A 321 2.13 5.43 9.59
C VAL A 321 2.66 4.32 10.49
N ARG A 322 3.77 3.71 10.08
CA ARG A 322 4.50 2.74 10.87
C ARG A 322 6.00 3.05 10.85
N MET A 323 6.61 3.07 12.03
CA MET A 323 8.05 3.04 12.25
C MET A 323 8.42 1.81 13.06
N GLY A 324 9.56 1.19 12.79
CA GLY A 324 10.02 0.06 13.58
C GLY A 324 11.29 -0.60 13.09
N ASN A 325 11.64 -1.71 13.74
CA ASN A 325 12.66 -2.62 13.22
C ASN A 325 12.08 -3.43 12.07
N ASP A 326 12.87 -4.33 11.50
CA ASP A 326 12.43 -5.18 10.40
C ASP A 326 11.18 -5.97 10.78
N ALA A 327 10.09 -5.80 10.01
CA ALA A 327 8.81 -6.44 10.29
C ALA A 327 8.61 -7.71 9.45
N SER A 328 9.56 -8.04 8.57
CA SER A 328 9.50 -9.12 7.60
C SER A 328 10.87 -9.73 7.32
N GLY A 329 10.92 -10.83 6.58
CA GLY A 329 12.15 -11.34 5.96
C GLY A 329 12.29 -10.92 4.48
N GLY A 330 11.61 -9.84 4.06
CA GLY A 330 11.27 -9.55 2.67
C GLY A 330 12.23 -8.68 1.85
N LEU A 331 11.90 -8.52 0.56
CA LEU A 331 12.60 -7.71 -0.45
C LEU A 331 12.51 -6.19 -0.13
N LEU A 332 13.27 -5.38 -0.89
CA LEU A 332 13.15 -3.92 -0.82
C LEU A 332 11.72 -3.46 -1.21
N ALA A 333 11.19 -2.49 -0.47
CA ALA A 333 9.86 -1.85 -0.62
C ALA A 333 8.63 -2.68 -0.19
N LEU A 334 8.34 -3.81 -0.85
CA LEU A 334 7.17 -4.65 -0.54
C LEU A 334 7.56 -5.80 0.40
N SER A 335 6.79 -5.98 1.48
CA SER A 335 7.01 -7.05 2.45
C SER A 335 5.72 -7.86 2.69
N ASP A 336 5.84 -9.02 3.34
CA ASP A 336 4.66 -9.77 3.81
C ASP A 336 3.87 -9.02 4.89
N PHE A 337 4.48 -8.02 5.53
CA PHE A 337 3.82 -7.15 6.51
C PHE A 337 2.71 -6.31 5.87
N ASP A 338 2.90 -5.79 4.66
CA ASP A 338 1.93 -4.94 3.98
C ASP A 338 0.53 -5.60 3.84
N PRO A 339 0.38 -6.78 3.20
CA PRO A 339 -0.93 -7.39 3.03
C PRO A 339 -1.57 -7.80 4.36
N LEU A 340 -0.78 -8.28 5.33
CA LEU A 340 -1.27 -8.70 6.65
C LEU A 340 -1.75 -7.53 7.49
N LEU A 341 -1.06 -6.38 7.43
CA LEU A 341 -1.50 -5.14 8.08
C LEU A 341 -2.85 -4.71 7.51
N TRP A 342 -2.97 -4.68 6.18
CA TRP A 342 -4.19 -4.23 5.52
C TRP A 342 -5.37 -5.19 5.71
N ASP A 343 -5.13 -6.50 5.78
CA ASP A 343 -6.15 -7.47 6.17
C ASP A 343 -6.71 -7.14 7.57
N LYS A 344 -5.83 -6.88 8.55
CA LYS A 344 -6.25 -6.49 9.91
C LYS A 344 -6.97 -5.15 9.95
N ILE A 345 -6.49 -4.14 9.22
CA ILE A 345 -7.15 -2.82 9.13
C ILE A 345 -8.56 -2.96 8.52
N SER A 346 -8.72 -3.79 7.49
CA SER A 346 -10.02 -4.03 6.84
C SER A 346 -11.05 -4.70 7.75
N GLN A 347 -10.59 -5.39 8.80
CA GLN A 347 -11.41 -6.13 9.77
C GLN A 347 -11.64 -5.36 11.07
N LEU A 348 -11.21 -4.09 11.15
CA LEU A 348 -11.43 -3.27 12.35
C LEU A 348 -12.90 -2.98 12.61
N ALA A 349 -13.72 -2.90 11.55
CA ALA A 349 -15.15 -2.69 11.68
C ALA A 349 -15.77 -3.82 12.49
N CYS A 350 -16.64 -3.47 13.44
CA CYS A 350 -17.42 -4.43 14.17
C CYS A 350 -18.19 -5.30 13.16
N ALA A 351 -18.02 -6.61 13.28
CA ALA A 351 -18.96 -7.53 12.69
C ALA A 351 -20.35 -7.11 13.20
N THR A 352 -21.23 -6.68 12.27
CA THR A 352 -22.65 -6.72 12.58
C THR A 352 -22.93 -8.16 12.99
N PRO A 353 -23.75 -8.45 14.02
CA PRO A 353 -24.16 -9.81 14.30
C PRO A 353 -25.07 -10.27 13.15
N THR A 354 -24.53 -10.48 11.96
CA THR A 354 -24.87 -11.64 11.17
C THR A 354 -24.50 -12.80 12.05
N GLN A 355 -25.54 -13.40 12.62
CA GLN A 355 -25.53 -14.78 13.10
C GLN A 355 -24.45 -15.52 12.33
N GLU A 356 -23.36 -15.91 13.00
CA GLU A 356 -22.28 -16.68 12.37
C GLU A 356 -22.94 -17.86 11.65
N ALA A 357 -23.11 -17.73 10.34
CA ALA A 357 -23.25 -18.88 9.50
C ALA A 357 -21.85 -19.47 9.52
N ALA A 358 -21.59 -20.30 10.55
CA ALA A 358 -20.45 -21.21 10.56
C ALA A 358 -20.32 -21.72 9.14
N ASP A 359 -19.18 -21.43 8.53
CA ASP A 359 -18.98 -21.61 7.11
C ASP A 359 -19.49 -23.00 6.74
N VAL A 360 -20.61 -23.06 6.02
CA VAL A 360 -21.39 -24.29 5.88
C VAL A 360 -20.53 -25.41 5.29
N ALA A 361 -19.47 -25.03 4.56
CA ALA A 361 -18.43 -25.91 4.08
C ALA A 361 -17.69 -26.67 5.21
N ASP A 362 -17.24 -26.00 6.27
CA ASP A 362 -16.45 -26.61 7.36
C ASP A 362 -17.26 -27.50 8.29
N ALA A 363 -18.58 -27.32 8.32
CA ALA A 363 -19.49 -28.20 9.06
C ALA A 363 -19.84 -29.52 8.32
N ILE A 364 -19.38 -29.72 7.07
CA ILE A 364 -19.64 -30.93 6.30
C ILE A 364 -18.61 -32.03 6.61
N VAL A 365 -19.08 -33.11 7.25
CA VAL A 365 -18.30 -34.28 7.68
C VAL A 365 -18.75 -35.53 6.92
N LEU A 366 -17.79 -36.30 6.41
CA LEU A 366 -18.04 -37.62 5.82
C LEU A 366 -17.73 -38.72 6.84
N ALA A 367 -18.74 -39.49 7.26
CA ALA A 367 -18.56 -40.52 8.27
C ALA A 367 -19.38 -41.80 7.99
N PRO A 368 -18.81 -43.00 8.20
CA PRO A 368 -17.40 -43.25 8.54
C PRO A 368 -16.46 -42.95 7.37
N ASN A 369 -15.26 -42.47 7.68
CA ASN A 369 -14.17 -42.26 6.72
C ASN A 369 -12.85 -42.68 7.38
N PRO A 370 -12.25 -43.84 7.03
CA PRO A 370 -12.57 -44.65 5.84
C PRO A 370 -13.93 -45.36 5.88
N ALA A 371 -14.61 -45.39 4.74
CA ALA A 371 -15.89 -46.03 4.49
C ALA A 371 -15.71 -47.53 4.18
N GLY A 372 -16.56 -48.38 4.78
CA GLY A 372 -16.67 -49.79 4.40
C GLY A 372 -17.64 -49.96 3.23
N GLU A 373 -18.91 -50.27 3.55
CA GLU A 373 -19.95 -50.41 2.52
C GLU A 373 -20.60 -49.08 2.12
N MET A 374 -20.55 -48.09 3.02
CA MET A 374 -21.20 -46.79 2.85
C MET A 374 -20.58 -45.71 3.74
N PHE A 375 -20.77 -44.45 3.36
CA PHE A 375 -20.56 -43.28 4.22
C PHE A 375 -21.76 -42.34 4.17
N THR A 376 -21.87 -41.48 5.17
CA THR A 376 -22.91 -40.45 5.26
C THR A 376 -22.29 -39.07 5.20
N VAL A 377 -22.91 -38.17 4.43
CA VAL A 377 -22.63 -36.74 4.45
C VAL A 377 -23.43 -36.11 5.58
N GLN A 378 -22.75 -35.57 6.57
CA GLN A 378 -23.33 -34.90 7.73
C GLN A 378 -23.04 -33.41 7.65
N GLY A 379 -24.01 -32.57 7.95
CA GLY A 379 -23.82 -31.13 8.06
C GLY A 379 -25.13 -30.39 8.30
N PRO A 380 -25.07 -29.06 8.42
CA PRO A 380 -26.21 -28.23 8.85
C PRO A 380 -27.26 -28.02 7.75
N GLN A 381 -26.95 -28.36 6.50
CA GLN A 381 -27.82 -28.18 5.33
C GLN A 381 -28.13 -29.51 4.64
N PRO A 382 -29.35 -29.68 4.07
CA PRO A 382 -29.68 -30.85 3.28
C PRO A 382 -28.77 -30.99 2.04
N VAL A 383 -28.31 -32.21 1.78
CA VAL A 383 -27.54 -32.54 0.58
C VAL A 383 -28.50 -32.63 -0.61
N GLN A 384 -28.21 -31.86 -1.65
CA GLN A 384 -28.92 -31.97 -2.93
C GLN A 384 -28.30 -33.09 -3.78
N MET A 385 -26.97 -33.18 -3.80
CA MET A 385 -26.24 -34.13 -4.62
C MET A 385 -24.84 -34.40 -4.07
N THR A 386 -24.33 -35.60 -4.28
CA THR A 386 -22.93 -35.93 -4.08
C THR A 386 -22.41 -36.73 -5.26
N THR A 387 -21.29 -36.31 -5.82
CA THR A 387 -20.60 -36.96 -6.93
C THR A 387 -19.21 -37.39 -6.47
N LEU A 388 -18.85 -38.65 -6.71
CA LEU A 388 -17.52 -39.19 -6.43
C LEU A 388 -16.67 -39.23 -7.70
N PHE A 389 -15.42 -38.81 -7.56
CA PHE A 389 -14.39 -38.86 -8.60
C PHE A 389 -13.22 -39.73 -8.15
N ASP A 390 -12.66 -40.53 -9.06
CA ASP A 390 -11.39 -41.22 -8.86
C ASP A 390 -10.21 -40.23 -8.93
N LEU A 391 -8.99 -40.72 -8.66
CA LEU A 391 -7.77 -39.89 -8.66
C LEU A 391 -7.42 -39.30 -10.03
N ASN A 392 -8.00 -39.82 -11.12
CA ASN A 392 -7.81 -39.30 -12.47
C ASN A 392 -8.92 -38.29 -12.85
N GLY A 393 -9.78 -37.91 -11.90
CA GLY A 393 -10.87 -36.96 -12.11
C GLY A 393 -12.08 -37.54 -12.84
N ARG A 394 -12.17 -38.87 -13.01
CA ARG A 394 -13.33 -39.50 -13.64
C ARG A 394 -14.44 -39.72 -12.62
N GLN A 395 -15.65 -39.32 -12.96
CA GLN A 395 -16.83 -39.58 -12.15
C GLN A 395 -17.10 -41.09 -12.05
N VAL A 396 -17.19 -41.61 -10.83
CA VAL A 396 -17.41 -43.04 -10.56
C VAL A 396 -18.75 -43.34 -9.90
N LEU A 397 -19.35 -42.35 -9.22
CA LEU A 397 -20.64 -42.52 -8.54
C LEU A 397 -21.34 -41.17 -8.37
N GLN A 398 -22.67 -41.18 -8.35
CA GLN A 398 -23.48 -40.02 -8.03
C GLN A 398 -24.69 -40.46 -7.19
N SER A 399 -25.04 -39.68 -6.17
CA SER A 399 -26.17 -39.93 -5.29
C SER A 399 -26.86 -38.62 -4.92
N ASN A 400 -28.19 -38.64 -4.80
CA ASN A 400 -28.99 -37.54 -4.24
C ASN A 400 -29.42 -37.82 -2.78
N GLN A 401 -28.88 -38.89 -2.18
CA GLN A 401 -29.13 -39.27 -0.80
C GLN A 401 -27.95 -38.89 0.08
N PRO A 402 -28.18 -38.51 1.36
CA PRO A 402 -27.11 -38.22 2.30
C PRO A 402 -26.28 -39.46 2.67
N ARG A 403 -26.84 -40.67 2.47
CA ARG A 403 -26.15 -41.95 2.65
C ARG A 403 -25.71 -42.49 1.29
N ILE A 404 -24.42 -42.76 1.15
CA ILE A 404 -23.78 -43.10 -0.12
C ILE A 404 -23.17 -44.48 0.00
N ALA A 405 -23.71 -45.43 -0.76
CA ALA A 405 -23.19 -46.79 -0.84
C ALA A 405 -21.96 -46.83 -1.75
N VAL A 406 -20.85 -47.36 -1.25
CA VAL A 406 -19.55 -47.43 -1.94
C VAL A 406 -19.02 -48.87 -2.05
N ALA A 407 -19.78 -49.87 -1.60
CA ALA A 407 -19.38 -51.29 -1.65
C ALA A 407 -19.02 -51.81 -3.05
N GLN A 408 -19.47 -51.13 -4.12
CA GLN A 408 -19.20 -51.49 -5.52
C GLN A 408 -17.88 -50.88 -6.04
N LEU A 409 -17.27 -49.94 -5.30
CA LEU A 409 -16.07 -49.24 -5.70
C LEU A 409 -14.82 -50.00 -5.21
N PRO A 410 -13.73 -50.05 -6.00
CA PRO A 410 -12.44 -50.55 -5.51
C PRO A 410 -11.97 -49.81 -4.25
N ALA A 411 -11.23 -50.51 -3.39
CA ALA A 411 -10.57 -49.88 -2.26
C ALA A 411 -9.61 -48.79 -2.76
N GLY A 412 -9.67 -47.59 -2.18
CA GLY A 412 -8.93 -46.45 -2.68
C GLY A 412 -9.43 -45.09 -2.19
N MET A 413 -8.76 -44.03 -2.66
CA MET A 413 -9.11 -42.65 -2.33
C MET A 413 -9.96 -42.04 -3.44
N TYR A 414 -11.01 -41.33 -3.04
CA TYR A 414 -11.95 -40.64 -3.93
C TYR A 414 -12.19 -39.21 -3.45
N TRP A 415 -12.55 -38.33 -4.38
CA TRP A 415 -13.00 -36.97 -4.10
C TRP A 415 -14.52 -36.91 -4.20
N ALA A 416 -15.18 -36.50 -3.11
CA ALA A 416 -16.62 -36.27 -3.05
C ALA A 416 -16.90 -34.78 -3.23
N ARG A 417 -17.53 -34.41 -4.34
CA ARG A 417 -18.13 -33.08 -4.54
C ARG A 417 -19.58 -33.14 -4.07
N ILE A 418 -19.92 -32.31 -3.11
CA ILE A 418 -21.21 -32.29 -2.41
C ILE A 418 -21.88 -30.97 -2.71
N THR A 419 -23.01 -31.01 -3.39
CA THR A 419 -23.86 -29.84 -3.64
C THR A 419 -24.96 -29.80 -2.58
N LEU A 420 -25.04 -28.70 -1.86
CA LEU A 420 -26.04 -28.47 -0.81
C LEU A 420 -27.29 -27.81 -1.40
N ALA A 421 -28.42 -27.92 -0.70
CA ALA A 421 -29.70 -27.37 -1.16
C ALA A 421 -29.70 -25.84 -1.39
N ASN A 422 -28.75 -25.12 -0.80
CA ASN A 422 -28.56 -23.68 -1.00
C ASN A 422 -27.65 -23.35 -2.21
N GLY A 423 -27.21 -24.35 -2.98
CA GLY A 423 -26.36 -24.20 -4.16
C GLY A 423 -24.86 -24.15 -3.88
N GLN A 424 -24.42 -24.19 -2.61
CA GLN A 424 -23.00 -24.28 -2.27
C GLN A 424 -22.43 -25.66 -2.61
N GLU A 425 -21.20 -25.69 -3.11
CA GLU A 425 -20.46 -26.92 -3.39
C GLU A 425 -19.27 -27.08 -2.44
N VAL A 426 -19.10 -28.27 -1.89
CA VAL A 426 -18.03 -28.63 -0.95
C VAL A 426 -17.32 -29.87 -1.46
N VAL A 427 -15.99 -29.85 -1.49
CA VAL A 427 -15.18 -31.03 -1.85
C VAL A 427 -14.55 -31.64 -0.59
N ARG A 428 -14.70 -32.96 -0.43
CA ARG A 428 -14.13 -33.73 0.69
C ARG A 428 -13.48 -35.02 0.19
N LYS A 429 -12.42 -35.43 0.86
CA LYS A 429 -11.76 -36.72 0.60
C LYS A 429 -12.51 -37.84 1.30
N VAL A 430 -12.78 -38.95 0.59
CA VAL A 430 -13.27 -40.19 1.18
C VAL A 430 -12.35 -41.36 0.83
N VAL A 431 -12.06 -42.21 1.80
CA VAL A 431 -11.29 -43.44 1.60
C VAL A 431 -12.25 -44.62 1.67
N VAL A 432 -12.28 -45.47 0.66
CA VAL A 432 -13.06 -46.72 0.63
C VAL A 432 -12.13 -47.89 0.98
N LYS A 433 -12.55 -48.75 1.91
CA LYS A 433 -11.78 -49.91 2.40
C LYS A 433 -12.06 -51.18 1.62
#